data_AF-A0A5E9AJF9-F1
#
_entry.id   AF-A0A5E9AJF9-F1
#
_cell.length_a   1.000
_cell.length_b   1.000
_cell.length_c   1.000
_cell.angle_alpha   90.00
_cell.angle_beta   90.00
_cell.angle_gamma   90.00
#
_symmetry.space_group_name_H-M   'P 1'
#
loop_
_entity.id
_entity.type
_entity.pdbx_description
1 polymer ?
#
loop_
_entity_poly.entity_id
_entity_poly.type
_entity_poly.pdbx_seq_one_letter_code
_entity_poly.pdbx_strand_id
1 'polypeptide(L)'
;MIVEFTLKDQVPIEALWHFGWGIARHFVVALNIGTMGFWWWRLPEQISRYWDGMVDLESGKEIGVERSPSLVIDWGENRVLAEQDLYQVMACFAALPGPNRRDEHRAYNYYIGGLTFLSLNDIHWQNETTAFANFISSLQAMMEDAGDVNEGASFEPTFLAFLENLFPNFDERERYMELCRLFAAGNLGQATITLKEVSFIKLFCDAYFLRTIQPKAFEKFNQESL
;
A
#
# COMPACT_ATOMS: atom_id res chain seq x y z
N MET A 1 5.53 6.23 -18.41
CA MET A 1 6.79 5.54 -18.06
C MET A 1 6.83 4.21 -18.80
N ILE A 2 7.93 3.92 -19.48
CA ILE A 2 8.17 2.63 -20.12
C ILE A 2 9.29 1.96 -19.31
N VAL A 3 9.10 0.71 -18.90
CA VAL A 3 10.09 -0.06 -18.16
C VAL A 3 10.57 -1.20 -19.05
N GLU A 4 11.88 -1.31 -19.23
CA GLU A 4 12.51 -2.36 -20.01
C GLU A 4 13.23 -3.33 -19.06
N PHE A 5 12.95 -4.62 -19.20
CA PHE A 5 13.62 -5.68 -18.43
C PHE A 5 14.50 -6.51 -19.37
N THR A 6 15.80 -6.55 -19.09
CA THR A 6 16.74 -7.45 -19.77
C THR A 6 16.86 -8.75 -18.97
N LEU A 7 16.50 -9.87 -19.58
CA LEU A 7 16.58 -11.20 -18.98
C LEU A 7 17.82 -11.93 -19.47
N LYS A 8 18.38 -12.83 -18.64
CA LYS A 8 19.49 -13.70 -19.04
C LYS A 8 18.95 -14.86 -19.89
N ASP A 9 19.79 -15.39 -20.79
CA ASP A 9 19.49 -16.52 -21.70
C ASP A 9 19.02 -17.81 -21.00
N GLN A 10 19.18 -17.87 -19.68
CA GLN A 10 18.81 -19.00 -18.84
C GLN A 10 17.31 -19.05 -18.52
N VAL A 11 16.55 -17.99 -18.83
CA VAL A 11 15.10 -17.95 -18.61
C VAL A 11 14.40 -18.63 -19.79
N PRO A 12 13.75 -19.80 -19.59
CA PRO A 12 13.03 -20.47 -20.67
C PRO A 12 11.84 -19.63 -21.11
N ILE A 13 11.49 -19.67 -22.41
CA ILE A 13 10.40 -18.87 -22.99
C ILE A 13 9.07 -19.13 -22.28
N GLU A 14 8.83 -20.36 -21.85
CA GLU A 14 7.62 -20.76 -21.12
C GLU A 14 7.51 -20.07 -19.75
N ALA A 15 8.63 -19.70 -19.13
CA ALA A 15 8.66 -18.98 -17.86
C ALA A 15 8.58 -17.46 -18.03
N LEU A 16 8.69 -16.94 -19.25
CA LEU A 16 8.77 -15.50 -19.54
C LEU A 16 7.59 -14.74 -18.94
N TRP A 17 6.37 -15.26 -19.12
CA TRP A 17 5.16 -14.63 -18.60
C TRP A 17 5.18 -14.50 -17.08
N HIS A 18 5.48 -15.60 -16.38
CA HIS A 18 5.50 -15.62 -14.92
C HIS A 18 6.63 -14.77 -14.34
N PHE A 19 7.78 -14.76 -15.01
CA PHE A 19 8.93 -13.96 -14.62
C PHE A 19 8.65 -12.46 -14.80
N GLY A 20 8.15 -12.07 -15.98
CA GLY A 20 7.73 -10.70 -16.27
C GLY A 20 6.66 -10.20 -15.32
N TRP A 21 5.64 -11.04 -15.04
CA TRP A 21 4.60 -10.72 -14.06
C TRP A 21 5.15 -10.57 -12.63
N GLY A 22 6.10 -11.42 -12.24
CA GLY A 22 6.77 -11.33 -10.95
C GLY A 22 7.53 -10.01 -10.78
N ILE A 23 8.37 -9.67 -11.76
CA ILE A 23 9.14 -8.43 -11.73
C ILE A 23 8.23 -7.19 -11.81
N ALA A 24 7.20 -7.21 -12.65
CA ALA A 24 6.26 -6.10 -12.74
C ALA A 24 5.58 -5.81 -11.39
N ARG A 25 5.12 -6.86 -10.69
CA ARG A 25 4.54 -6.71 -9.33
C ARG A 25 5.56 -6.15 -8.34
N HIS A 26 6.78 -6.67 -8.37
CA HIS A 26 7.87 -6.20 -7.50
C HIS A 26 8.18 -4.71 -7.75
N PHE A 27 8.21 -4.31 -9.02
CA PHE A 27 8.41 -2.93 -9.41
C PHE A 27 7.25 -2.02 -8.98
N VAL A 28 6.01 -2.47 -9.11
CA VAL A 28 4.83 -1.70 -8.65
C VAL A 28 4.87 -1.48 -7.14
N VAL A 29 5.26 -2.49 -6.35
CA VAL A 29 5.46 -2.33 -4.90
C VAL A 29 6.55 -1.29 -4.61
N ALA A 30 7.71 -1.43 -5.25
CA ALA A 30 8.82 -0.48 -5.10
C ALA A 30 8.41 0.95 -5.48
N LEU A 31 7.63 1.11 -6.55
CA LEU A 31 7.12 2.39 -7.02
C LEU A 31 6.20 3.03 -5.98
N ASN A 32 5.22 2.28 -5.47
CA ASN A 32 4.26 2.79 -4.49
C ASN A 32 4.94 3.17 -3.16
N ILE A 33 5.88 2.36 -2.67
CA ILE A 33 6.64 2.63 -1.44
C ILE A 33 7.60 3.79 -1.66
N GLY A 34 8.41 3.73 -2.72
CA GLY A 34 9.47 4.70 -2.99
C GLY A 34 8.96 6.11 -3.22
N THR A 35 7.78 6.26 -3.82
CA THR A 35 7.16 7.60 -4.00
C THR A 35 6.21 7.98 -2.87
N MET A 36 5.92 7.06 -1.93
CA MET A 36 4.82 7.16 -0.96
C MET A 36 3.48 7.54 -1.62
N GLY A 37 3.25 7.04 -2.84
CA GLY A 37 2.10 7.38 -3.68
C GLY A 37 1.26 6.17 -4.02
N PHE A 38 0.26 6.37 -4.88
CA PHE A 38 -0.58 5.27 -5.39
C PHE A 38 -0.46 5.13 -6.91
N TRP A 39 0.14 4.03 -7.34
CA TRP A 39 0.38 3.71 -8.75
C TRP A 39 -0.20 2.34 -9.08
N TRP A 40 -1.18 2.32 -9.97
CA TRP A 40 -1.83 1.10 -10.44
C TRP A 40 -2.24 1.23 -11.91
N TRP A 41 -2.47 0.11 -12.59
CA TRP A 41 -2.81 0.10 -14.02
C TRP A 41 -4.24 0.57 -14.32
N ARG A 42 -5.14 0.52 -13.31
CA ARG A 42 -6.52 1.00 -13.41
C ARG A 42 -6.88 1.71 -12.11
N LEU A 43 -7.46 2.90 -12.23
CA LEU A 43 -7.95 3.67 -11.08
C LEU A 43 -9.49 3.56 -11.00
N PRO A 44 -10.09 3.74 -9.81
CA PRO A 44 -11.54 3.86 -9.69
C PRO A 44 -12.08 5.02 -10.52
N GLU A 45 -13.08 4.78 -11.36
CA GLU A 45 -13.71 5.80 -12.22
C GLU A 45 -15.01 6.35 -11.61
N GLN A 46 -15.80 5.48 -10.98
CA GLN A 46 -17.11 5.82 -10.42
C GLN A 46 -16.99 6.10 -8.91
N ILE A 47 -16.42 7.27 -8.56
CA ILE A 47 -16.04 7.62 -7.19
C ILE A 47 -17.11 8.36 -6.38
N SER A 48 -18.15 8.91 -7.02
CA SER A 48 -19.17 9.72 -6.33
C SER A 48 -20.60 9.58 -6.85
N ARG A 49 -20.81 9.09 -8.08
CA ARG A 49 -22.10 9.04 -8.77
C ARG A 49 -22.36 7.70 -9.45
N TYR A 50 -23.58 7.17 -9.32
CA TYR A 50 -24.04 5.94 -10.03
C TYR A 50 -24.57 6.21 -11.43
N TRP A 51 -24.70 7.47 -11.83
CA TRP A 51 -25.33 7.90 -13.08
C TRP A 51 -24.52 9.00 -13.75
N ASP A 52 -24.70 9.13 -15.06
CA ASP A 52 -24.05 10.15 -15.86
C ASP A 52 -24.79 11.50 -15.80
N GLY A 53 -26.13 11.47 -15.71
CA GLY A 53 -26.97 12.65 -15.57
C GLY A 53 -28.37 12.31 -15.07
N MET A 54 -28.97 13.20 -14.30
CA MET A 54 -30.34 13.06 -13.81
C MET A 54 -31.07 14.38 -14.05
N VAL A 55 -32.18 14.34 -14.79
CA VAL A 55 -32.98 15.52 -15.13
C VAL A 55 -34.36 15.37 -14.53
N ASP A 56 -34.79 16.37 -13.78
CA ASP A 56 -36.17 16.50 -13.33
C ASP A 56 -37.08 16.80 -14.53
N LEU A 57 -38.03 15.90 -14.79
CA LEU A 57 -38.93 16.03 -15.92
C LEU A 57 -39.97 17.15 -15.73
N GLU A 58 -40.25 17.58 -14.50
CA GLU A 58 -41.22 18.64 -14.23
C GLU A 58 -40.60 20.04 -14.37
N SER A 59 -39.38 20.21 -13.86
CA SER A 59 -38.68 21.50 -13.89
C SER A 59 -37.67 21.65 -15.03
N GLY A 60 -37.33 20.55 -15.71
CA GLY A 60 -36.30 20.50 -16.76
C GLY A 60 -34.88 20.73 -16.23
N LYS A 61 -34.68 20.69 -14.91
CA LYS A 61 -33.39 20.98 -14.26
C LYS A 61 -32.59 19.71 -14.03
N GLU A 62 -31.28 19.82 -14.17
CA GLU A 62 -30.36 18.77 -13.76
C GLU A 62 -30.29 18.69 -12.23
N ILE A 63 -30.39 17.48 -11.69
CA ILE A 63 -30.26 17.18 -10.28
C ILE A 63 -28.98 16.38 -10.07
N GLY A 64 -28.12 16.83 -9.15
CA GLY A 64 -26.93 16.11 -8.70
C GLY A 64 -27.12 15.58 -7.27
N VAL A 65 -27.19 14.26 -7.12
CA VAL A 65 -27.02 13.60 -5.81
C VAL A 65 -25.64 12.93 -5.84
N GLU A 66 -24.82 13.19 -4.84
CA GLU A 66 -23.45 12.67 -4.80
C GLU A 66 -23.13 12.10 -3.44
N ARG A 67 -22.26 11.09 -3.41
CA ARG A 67 -21.67 10.65 -2.16
C ARG A 67 -20.75 11.74 -1.61
N SER A 68 -20.92 12.06 -0.33
CA SER A 68 -20.00 12.90 0.43
C SER A 68 -19.48 12.15 1.66
N PRO A 69 -18.15 11.99 1.83
CA PRO A 69 -17.09 12.40 0.90
C PRO A 69 -17.04 11.53 -0.37
N SER A 70 -16.38 11.99 -1.43
CA SER A 70 -16.10 11.18 -2.61
C SER A 70 -15.09 10.06 -2.30
N LEU A 71 -15.17 8.95 -3.05
CA LEU A 71 -14.26 7.80 -2.92
C LEU A 71 -12.93 8.02 -3.66
N VAL A 72 -12.27 9.15 -3.42
CA VAL A 72 -10.98 9.49 -4.02
C VAL A 72 -10.03 9.99 -2.94
N ILE A 73 -8.76 9.62 -3.09
CA ILE A 73 -7.65 10.15 -2.30
C ILE A 73 -6.80 10.98 -3.26
N ASP A 74 -6.56 12.23 -2.89
CA ASP A 74 -5.57 13.05 -3.59
C ASP A 74 -4.16 12.61 -3.15
N TRP A 75 -3.47 11.89 -4.04
CA TRP A 75 -2.08 11.48 -3.87
C TRP A 75 -1.08 12.54 -4.39
N GLY A 76 -1.56 13.75 -4.65
CA GLY A 76 -0.89 14.82 -5.38
C GLY A 76 -1.20 14.74 -6.87
N GLU A 77 -2.44 15.05 -7.27
CA GLU A 77 -2.89 15.06 -8.67
C GLU A 77 -1.82 15.64 -9.62
N ASN A 78 -1.53 14.91 -10.70
CA ASN A 78 -0.50 15.25 -11.70
C ASN A 78 0.95 15.33 -11.20
N ARG A 79 1.27 14.71 -10.05
CA ARG A 79 2.66 14.57 -9.62
C ARG A 79 3.46 13.78 -10.65
N VAL A 80 4.33 14.49 -11.38
CA VAL A 80 5.35 13.90 -12.24
C VAL A 80 6.45 13.35 -11.34
N LEU A 81 6.94 12.14 -11.64
CA LEU A 81 8.07 11.55 -10.94
C LEU A 81 9.31 12.46 -11.11
N ALA A 82 9.87 12.92 -10.00
CA ALA A 82 11.13 13.63 -9.99
C ALA A 82 12.31 12.64 -10.02
N GLU A 83 13.52 13.12 -10.31
CA GLU A 83 14.72 12.29 -10.30
C GLU A 83 14.94 11.61 -8.93
N GLN A 84 14.69 12.34 -7.84
CA GLN A 84 14.75 11.82 -6.48
C GLN A 84 13.79 10.65 -6.25
N ASP A 85 12.60 10.71 -6.85
CA ASP A 85 11.61 9.63 -6.75
C ASP A 85 12.15 8.37 -7.43
N LEU A 86 12.77 8.51 -8.60
CA LEU A 86 13.36 7.38 -9.32
C LEU A 86 14.51 6.74 -8.52
N TYR A 87 15.39 7.53 -7.90
CA TYR A 87 16.43 7.00 -7.02
C TYR A 87 15.83 6.22 -5.85
N GLN A 88 14.80 6.77 -5.21
CA GLN A 88 14.14 6.11 -4.08
C GLN A 88 13.47 4.80 -4.50
N VAL A 89 12.80 4.79 -5.65
CA VAL A 89 12.17 3.60 -6.21
C VAL A 89 13.20 2.52 -6.53
N MET A 90 14.32 2.88 -7.14
CA MET A 90 15.41 1.94 -7.40
C MET A 90 16.00 1.37 -6.11
N ALA A 91 16.15 2.21 -5.09
CA ALA A 91 16.64 1.78 -3.79
C ALA A 91 15.65 0.82 -3.09
N CYS A 92 14.35 1.11 -3.15
CA CYS A 92 13.30 0.20 -2.68
C CYS A 92 13.30 -1.12 -3.46
N PHE A 93 13.40 -1.05 -4.79
CA PHE A 93 13.40 -2.22 -5.66
C PHE A 93 14.52 -3.20 -5.32
N ALA A 94 15.72 -2.67 -5.04
CA ALA A 94 16.88 -3.46 -4.63
C ALA A 94 16.75 -4.04 -3.21
N ALA A 95 16.14 -3.30 -2.28
CA ALA A 95 15.95 -3.75 -0.90
C ALA A 95 14.86 -4.84 -0.76
N LEU A 96 13.84 -4.80 -1.61
CA LEU A 96 12.75 -5.78 -1.61
C LEU A 96 13.28 -7.22 -1.85
N PRO A 97 12.69 -8.25 -1.23
CA PRO A 97 13.17 -9.61 -1.40
C PRO A 97 13.00 -10.12 -2.82
N GLY A 98 14.11 -10.54 -3.43
CA GLY A 98 14.12 -11.05 -4.80
C GLY A 98 13.29 -12.33 -5.00
N PRO A 99 13.09 -12.78 -6.24
CA PRO A 99 12.24 -13.94 -6.56
C PRO A 99 12.66 -15.27 -5.91
N ASN A 100 13.92 -15.38 -5.49
CA ASN A 100 14.50 -16.53 -4.79
C ASN A 100 14.25 -16.52 -3.27
N ARG A 101 13.80 -15.39 -2.70
CA ARG A 101 13.52 -15.21 -1.27
C ARG A 101 12.03 -15.20 -0.99
N ARG A 102 11.32 -16.25 -1.44
CA ARG A 102 9.84 -16.31 -1.39
C ARG A 102 9.28 -16.30 0.02
N ASP A 103 10.00 -16.85 0.99
CA ASP A 103 9.57 -16.88 2.39
C ASP A 103 9.50 -15.46 2.99
N GLU A 104 10.27 -14.52 2.43
CA GLU A 104 10.27 -13.10 2.81
C GLU A 104 9.17 -12.30 2.07
N HIS A 105 8.32 -12.92 1.25
CA HIS A 105 7.29 -12.22 0.46
C HIS A 105 6.00 -11.93 1.21
N ARG A 106 5.83 -12.47 2.43
CA ARG A 106 4.57 -12.41 3.19
C ARG A 106 4.03 -10.99 3.32
N ALA A 107 4.84 -10.06 3.82
CA ALA A 107 4.44 -8.67 3.97
C ALA A 107 4.01 -8.03 2.63
N TYR A 108 4.80 -8.23 1.59
CA TYR A 108 4.58 -7.58 0.29
C TYR A 108 3.39 -8.15 -0.47
N ASN A 109 3.03 -9.42 -0.23
CA ASN A 109 1.79 -9.99 -0.74
C ASN A 109 0.57 -9.29 -0.15
N TYR A 110 0.58 -8.99 1.16
CA TYR A 110 -0.45 -8.18 1.79
C TYR A 110 -0.46 -6.75 1.26
N TYR A 111 0.71 -6.13 1.09
CA TYR A 111 0.80 -4.79 0.52
C TYR A 111 0.16 -4.70 -0.88
N ILE A 112 0.49 -5.65 -1.77
CA ILE A 112 -0.13 -5.76 -3.10
C ILE A 112 -1.64 -5.98 -3.00
N GLY A 113 -2.09 -6.81 -2.05
CA GLY A 113 -3.51 -6.98 -1.77
C GLY A 113 -4.18 -5.66 -1.43
N GLY A 114 -3.56 -4.85 -0.56
CA GLY A 114 -4.04 -3.52 -0.19
C GLY A 114 -4.15 -2.59 -1.40
N LEU A 115 -3.12 -2.53 -2.24
CA LEU A 115 -3.15 -1.76 -3.49
C LEU A 115 -4.28 -2.22 -4.43
N THR A 116 -4.48 -3.54 -4.52
CA THR A 116 -5.50 -4.14 -5.38
C THR A 116 -6.90 -3.71 -4.92
N PHE A 117 -7.22 -3.89 -3.64
CA PHE A 117 -8.53 -3.50 -3.11
C PHE A 117 -8.76 -2.00 -3.13
N LEU A 118 -7.71 -1.20 -2.93
CA LEU A 118 -7.79 0.25 -3.10
C LEU A 118 -8.08 0.64 -4.55
N SER A 119 -7.49 -0.05 -5.53
CA SER A 119 -7.73 0.21 -6.96
C SER A 119 -9.13 -0.17 -7.44
N LEU A 120 -9.78 -1.08 -6.73
CA LEU A 120 -11.14 -1.56 -7.00
C LEU A 120 -12.19 -0.83 -6.16
N ASN A 121 -11.79 0.11 -5.32
CA ASN A 121 -12.67 0.80 -4.39
C ASN A 121 -13.47 1.88 -5.12
N ASP A 122 -14.70 1.55 -5.50
CA ASP A 122 -15.65 2.46 -6.12
C ASP A 122 -17.01 2.41 -5.39
N ILE A 123 -17.99 3.17 -5.89
CA ILE A 123 -19.33 3.19 -5.30
C ILE A 123 -20.03 1.82 -5.30
N HIS A 124 -19.74 0.97 -6.29
CA HIS A 124 -20.37 -0.35 -6.42
C HIS A 124 -19.76 -1.37 -5.49
N TRP A 125 -18.47 -1.21 -5.20
CA TRP A 125 -17.75 -2.08 -4.29
C TRP A 125 -16.79 -1.30 -3.38
N GLN A 126 -17.33 -0.91 -2.23
CA GLN A 126 -16.59 -0.30 -1.12
C GLN A 126 -15.75 -1.36 -0.40
N ASN A 127 -14.44 -1.21 -0.49
CA ASN A 127 -13.41 -2.16 -0.07
C ASN A 127 -12.48 -1.56 1.00
N GLU A 128 -12.82 -0.42 1.61
CA GLU A 128 -11.96 0.28 2.56
C GLU A 128 -11.50 -0.65 3.69
N THR A 129 -12.40 -1.44 4.27
CA THR A 129 -12.09 -2.41 5.32
C THR A 129 -11.10 -3.48 4.86
N THR A 130 -11.30 -4.03 3.65
CA THR A 130 -10.42 -5.07 3.10
C THR A 130 -9.04 -4.51 2.75
N ALA A 131 -8.99 -3.31 2.17
CA ALA A 131 -7.75 -2.62 1.86
C ALA A 131 -6.96 -2.31 3.15
N PHE A 132 -7.63 -1.78 4.17
CA PHE A 132 -7.04 -1.53 5.48
C PHE A 132 -6.48 -2.81 6.11
N ALA A 133 -7.28 -3.89 6.13
CA ALA A 133 -6.86 -5.18 6.69
C ALA A 133 -5.59 -5.72 6.02
N ASN A 134 -5.47 -5.56 4.70
CA ASN A 134 -4.28 -5.93 3.96
C ASN A 134 -3.08 -5.05 4.34
N PHE A 135 -3.22 -3.73 4.39
CA PHE A 135 -2.09 -2.87 4.77
C PHE A 135 -1.65 -3.08 6.22
N ILE A 136 -2.56 -3.22 7.18
CA ILE A 136 -2.17 -3.46 8.58
C ILE A 136 -1.49 -4.84 8.73
N SER A 137 -1.94 -5.85 7.99
CA SER A 137 -1.28 -7.17 7.93
C SER A 137 0.11 -7.09 7.30
N SER A 138 0.29 -6.24 6.28
CA SER A 138 1.60 -5.94 5.69
C SER A 138 2.52 -5.30 6.71
N LEU A 139 2.07 -4.30 7.46
CA LEU A 139 2.87 -3.61 8.46
C LEU A 139 3.27 -4.56 9.60
N GLN A 140 2.32 -5.34 10.11
CA GLN A 140 2.58 -6.35 11.12
C GLN A 140 3.64 -7.35 10.65
N ALA A 141 3.47 -7.92 9.45
CA ALA A 141 4.44 -8.86 8.89
C ALA A 141 5.83 -8.22 8.73
N MET A 142 5.92 -6.96 8.28
CA MET A 142 7.19 -6.24 8.19
C MET A 142 7.87 -6.08 9.56
N MET A 143 7.10 -5.76 10.61
CA MET A 143 7.65 -5.59 11.97
C MET A 143 8.07 -6.92 12.59
N GLU A 144 7.33 -8.00 12.34
CA GLU A 144 7.71 -9.36 12.74
C GLU A 144 9.00 -9.79 12.04
N ASP A 145 9.08 -9.63 10.71
CA ASP A 145 10.25 -10.03 9.92
C ASP A 145 11.50 -9.20 10.27
N ALA A 146 11.33 -7.95 10.73
CA ALA A 146 12.40 -7.09 11.21
C ALA A 146 12.86 -7.39 12.66
N GLY A 147 12.12 -8.24 13.38
CA GLY A 147 12.38 -8.59 14.78
C GLY A 147 11.88 -7.56 15.80
N ASP A 148 11.03 -6.61 15.39
CA ASP A 148 10.49 -5.58 16.30
C ASP A 148 9.35 -6.15 17.17
N VAL A 149 8.62 -7.16 16.66
CA VAL A 149 7.62 -7.91 17.42
C VAL A 149 8.27 -9.19 17.97
N ASN A 150 8.66 -9.18 19.24
CA ASN A 150 9.24 -10.35 19.91
C ASN A 150 8.22 -11.47 20.14
N GLU A 151 8.69 -12.72 20.31
CA GLU A 151 7.84 -13.84 20.74
C GLU A 151 7.14 -13.49 22.07
N GLY A 152 5.80 -13.37 22.02
CA GLY A 152 4.95 -13.00 23.16
C GLY A 152 4.63 -11.51 23.30
N ALA A 153 5.23 -10.62 22.49
CA ALA A 153 4.82 -9.23 22.39
C ALA A 153 3.59 -9.10 21.49
N SER A 154 2.60 -8.31 21.90
CA SER A 154 1.47 -7.98 21.04
C SER A 154 1.88 -6.96 19.98
N PHE A 155 1.27 -7.05 18.79
CA PHE A 155 1.48 -6.10 17.71
C PHE A 155 1.12 -4.66 18.11
N GLU A 156 0.07 -4.50 18.93
CA GLU A 156 -0.48 -3.19 19.32
C GLU A 156 0.55 -2.25 20.01
N PRO A 157 1.26 -2.64 21.09
CA PRO A 157 2.32 -1.82 21.69
C PRO A 157 3.45 -1.45 20.73
N THR A 158 3.83 -2.37 19.85
CA THR A 158 4.89 -2.14 18.86
C THR A 158 4.45 -1.10 17.83
N PHE A 159 3.20 -1.22 17.36
CA PHE A 159 2.60 -0.26 16.46
C PHE A 159 2.45 1.13 17.10
N LEU A 160 2.06 1.20 18.38
CA LEU A 160 2.00 2.47 19.12
C LEU A 160 3.37 3.14 19.20
N ALA A 161 4.40 2.40 19.61
CA ALA A 161 5.76 2.93 19.72
C ALA A 161 6.28 3.43 18.36
N PHE A 162 5.96 2.72 17.27
CA PHE A 162 6.23 3.17 15.91
C PHE A 162 5.56 4.51 15.59
N LEU A 163 4.26 4.66 15.90
CA LEU A 163 3.52 5.90 15.68
C LEU A 163 4.07 7.07 16.50
N GLU A 164 4.42 6.83 17.77
CA GLU A 164 5.00 7.85 18.65
C GLU A 164 6.37 8.33 18.17
N ASN A 165 7.20 7.42 17.66
CA ASN A 165 8.54 7.74 17.19
C ASN A 165 8.54 8.44 15.82
N LEU A 166 7.83 7.89 14.83
CA LEU A 166 7.84 8.46 13.48
C LEU A 166 6.88 9.63 13.29
N PHE A 167 5.78 9.66 14.06
CA PHE A 167 4.71 10.65 13.91
C PHE A 167 4.32 11.26 15.29
N PRO A 168 5.25 11.97 15.96
CA PRO A 168 5.05 12.49 17.32
C PRO A 168 3.96 13.55 17.46
N ASN A 169 3.48 14.12 16.34
CA ASN A 169 2.38 15.09 16.32
C ASN A 169 1.09 14.54 15.69
N PHE A 170 0.99 13.22 15.47
CA PHE A 170 -0.22 12.59 14.94
C PHE A 170 -1.35 12.58 15.97
N ASP A 171 -2.43 13.29 15.68
CA ASP A 171 -3.57 13.51 16.57
C ASP A 171 -4.58 12.35 16.59
N GLU A 172 -4.62 11.55 15.53
CA GLU A 172 -5.58 10.45 15.38
C GLU A 172 -5.10 9.09 15.93
N ARG A 173 -4.01 9.04 16.70
CA ARG A 173 -3.43 7.77 17.20
C ARG A 173 -4.46 6.84 17.81
N GLU A 174 -5.28 7.34 18.74
CA GLU A 174 -6.30 6.52 19.43
C GLU A 174 -7.24 5.81 18.46
N ARG A 175 -7.58 6.46 17.34
CA ARG A 175 -8.41 5.86 16.29
C ARG A 175 -7.72 4.66 15.63
N TYR A 176 -6.43 4.77 15.31
CA TYR A 176 -5.68 3.65 14.72
C TYR A 176 -5.40 2.54 15.73
N MET A 177 -5.26 2.88 17.02
CA MET A 177 -5.17 1.90 18.10
C MET A 177 -6.47 1.11 18.26
N GLU A 178 -7.63 1.77 18.19
CA GLU A 178 -8.94 1.13 18.16
C GLU A 178 -9.06 0.16 16.96
N LEU A 179 -8.74 0.62 15.76
CA LEU A 179 -8.77 -0.21 14.55
C LEU A 179 -7.80 -1.40 14.64
N CYS A 180 -6.62 -1.21 15.23
CA CYS A 180 -5.65 -2.28 15.50
C CYS A 180 -6.22 -3.34 16.45
N ARG A 181 -6.89 -2.94 17.53
CA ARG A 181 -7.56 -3.86 18.46
C ARG A 181 -8.67 -4.65 17.77
N LEU A 182 -9.50 -3.98 16.98
CA LEU A 182 -10.57 -4.62 16.23
C LEU A 182 -10.02 -5.61 15.18
N PHE A 183 -8.94 -5.25 14.50
CA PHE A 183 -8.23 -6.13 13.59
C PHE A 183 -7.71 -7.39 14.32
N ALA A 184 -6.99 -7.21 15.43
CA ALA A 184 -6.47 -8.32 16.24
C ALA A 184 -7.57 -9.24 16.78
N ALA A 185 -8.75 -8.69 17.08
CA ALA A 185 -9.92 -9.44 17.52
C ALA A 185 -10.73 -10.09 16.38
N GLY A 186 -10.35 -9.91 15.11
CA GLY A 186 -11.12 -10.39 13.96
C GLY A 186 -12.45 -9.67 13.74
N ASN A 187 -12.63 -8.50 14.35
CA ASN A 187 -13.88 -7.73 14.39
C ASN A 187 -13.81 -6.43 13.59
N LEU A 188 -12.84 -6.30 12.67
CA LEU A 188 -12.63 -5.07 11.90
C LEU A 188 -13.89 -4.64 11.10
N GLY A 189 -14.72 -5.61 10.66
CA GLY A 189 -15.98 -5.33 9.97
C GLY A 189 -17.04 -4.60 10.80
N GLN A 190 -16.83 -4.45 12.11
CA GLN A 190 -17.71 -3.66 12.99
C GLN A 190 -17.38 -2.16 12.95
N ALA A 191 -16.20 -1.77 12.44
CA ALA A 191 -15.81 -0.38 12.28
C ALA A 191 -16.15 0.15 10.89
N THR A 192 -16.63 1.38 10.83
CA THR A 192 -16.65 2.16 9.59
C THR A 192 -15.23 2.65 9.30
N ILE A 193 -14.61 2.09 8.28
CA ILE A 193 -13.28 2.50 7.79
C ILE A 193 -13.46 3.39 6.57
N THR A 194 -12.73 4.48 6.56
CA THR A 194 -12.71 5.51 5.51
C THR A 194 -11.44 5.40 4.68
N LEU A 195 -11.48 5.97 3.48
CA LEU A 195 -10.29 6.08 2.62
C LEU A 195 -9.14 6.86 3.29
N LYS A 196 -9.43 7.76 4.23
CA LYS A 196 -8.40 8.42 5.03
C LYS A 196 -7.61 7.39 5.83
N GLU A 197 -8.30 6.54 6.60
CA GLU A 197 -7.65 5.49 7.40
C GLU A 197 -6.86 4.51 6.51
N VAL A 198 -7.40 4.15 5.34
CA VAL A 198 -6.69 3.34 4.33
C VAL A 198 -5.42 4.03 3.83
N SER A 199 -5.49 5.34 3.54
CA SER A 199 -4.34 6.10 3.03
C SER A 199 -3.21 6.16 4.06
N PHE A 200 -3.54 6.44 5.33
CA PHE A 200 -2.54 6.53 6.39
C PHE A 200 -1.92 5.18 6.71
N ILE A 201 -2.68 4.08 6.79
CA ILE A 201 -2.08 2.77 7.07
C ILE A 201 -1.15 2.33 5.93
N LYS A 202 -1.46 2.67 4.67
CA LYS A 202 -0.54 2.50 3.54
C LYS A 202 0.71 3.35 3.70
N LEU A 203 0.57 4.62 4.07
CA LEU A 203 1.72 5.51 4.30
C LEU A 203 2.58 5.05 5.49
N PHE A 204 1.98 4.44 6.52
CA PHE A 204 2.71 3.81 7.62
C PHE A 204 3.53 2.61 7.15
N CYS A 205 2.98 1.78 6.24
CA CYS A 205 3.74 0.71 5.59
C CYS A 205 4.95 1.28 4.85
N ASP A 206 4.75 2.31 4.03
CA ASP A 206 5.83 2.92 3.25
C ASP A 206 6.91 3.51 4.15
N ALA A 207 6.50 4.31 5.15
CA ALA A 207 7.41 4.96 6.08
C ALA A 207 8.23 3.94 6.88
N TYR A 208 7.60 2.85 7.33
CA TYR A 208 8.29 1.77 8.02
C TYR A 208 9.34 1.09 7.12
N PHE A 209 8.96 0.73 5.89
CA PHE A 209 9.88 0.13 4.94
C PHE A 209 11.08 1.05 4.66
N LEU A 210 10.83 2.33 4.39
CA LEU A 210 11.84 3.32 4.06
C LEU A 210 12.80 3.61 5.22
N ARG A 211 12.29 3.65 6.46
CA ARG A 211 13.11 3.99 7.64
C ARG A 211 13.85 2.79 8.23
N THR A 212 13.29 1.59 8.10
CA THR A 212 13.79 0.41 8.82
C THR A 212 14.34 -0.65 7.87
N ILE A 213 13.55 -1.09 6.89
CA ILE A 213 13.89 -2.25 6.06
C ILE A 213 14.94 -1.88 5.01
N GLN A 214 14.72 -0.78 4.28
CA GLN A 214 15.61 -0.34 3.21
C GLN A 214 17.05 -0.14 3.70
N PRO A 215 17.33 0.61 4.80
CA PRO A 215 18.69 0.80 5.29
C PRO A 215 19.36 -0.52 5.72
N LYS A 216 18.65 -1.35 6.49
CA LYS A 216 19.17 -2.67 6.94
C LYS A 216 19.52 -3.58 5.76
N ALA A 217 18.73 -3.56 4.70
CA ALA A 217 18.99 -4.34 3.49
C ALA A 217 20.29 -3.91 2.78
N PHE A 218 20.53 -2.59 2.70
CA PHE A 218 21.78 -2.07 2.11
C PHE A 218 23.00 -2.34 2.97
N GLU A 219 22.90 -2.23 4.30
CA GLU A 219 23.98 -2.60 5.21
C GLU A 219 24.40 -4.06 5.05
N LYS A 220 23.42 -4.98 4.96
CA LYS A 220 23.68 -6.41 4.73
C LYS A 220 24.36 -6.67 3.39
N PHE A 221 23.88 -6.04 2.31
CA PHE A 221 24.48 -6.19 0.98
C PHE A 221 25.95 -5.75 0.94
N ASN A 222 26.28 -4.65 1.61
CA ASN A 222 27.65 -4.15 1.70
C ASN A 222 28.57 -5.07 2.52
N GLN A 223 28.03 -5.75 3.54
CA GLN A 223 28.79 -6.74 4.33
C GLN A 223 29.06 -8.04 3.57
N GLU A 224 28.12 -8.48 2.72
CA GLU A 224 28.28 -9.71 1.90
C GLU A 224 29.20 -9.51 0.68
N SER A 225 29.53 -8.25 0.34
CA SER A 225 30.38 -7.88 -0.80
C SER A 225 31.86 -7.68 -0.44
N LEU A 226 32.23 -7.83 0.84
CA LEU A 226 33.59 -7.72 1.40
C LEU A 226 34.14 -9.10 1.76
#